data_AF-A0A8B8W3H4-F1
#
_entry.id   AF-A0A8B8W3H4-F1
#
_cell.length_a   1.000
_cell.length_b   1.000
_cell.length_c   1.000
_cell.angle_alpha   90.00
_cell.angle_beta   90.00
_cell.angle_gamma   90.00
#
_symmetry.space_group_name_H-M   'P 1'
#
loop_
_entity.id
_entity.type
_entity.pdbx_description
1 polymer ?
#
loop_
_entity_poly.entity_id
_entity_poly.type
_entity_poly.pdbx_seq_one_letter_code
_entity_poly.pdbx_strand_id
1 'polypeptide(L)'
;MALLFFLILAFCNGLGLLESSSRMRLVGGRHRCEGRVEVERDGQWGTVCDDGWDMKDVEVVCRELGCGAATGTPSGTLYKPLAEKDQKVLIQGVSCSGMESELIHCEQEEDVFDCSHSEDAGAKCEIPETVRLVGGPDHCKGRVEVKHQQQWGTVCKAGWNLSAAKVVCRQLGCGRAILTQRSCNKDTQGQGPIWLSEVSCSGQEGNLQDCSSGLWGKNNCTHDEDTWVECEDPFDLRLVGGDSRCSGRLEVLHKGEWGSVCDDGWGENEEQVVCKQLGCGESIFLSAKARRNLGLGGGRIWLDDVHCSGKEQSLEQCRHRFWGYHNCNHKEDVAMTCLEKTPKT
;
A
#
# COMPACT_ATOMS: atom_id res chain seq x y z
N MET A 1 35.12 -63.51 -19.82
CA MET A 1 34.00 -63.20 -18.89
C MET A 1 34.09 -61.70 -18.62
N ALA A 2 33.21 -60.88 -19.22
CA ALA A 2 32.02 -60.31 -18.56
C ALA A 2 32.41 -59.45 -17.33
N LEU A 3 31.99 -58.20 -17.09
CA LEU A 3 31.04 -57.23 -17.66
C LEU A 3 31.47 -55.87 -17.04
N LEU A 4 31.75 -54.84 -17.84
CA LEU A 4 31.01 -53.55 -17.92
C LEU A 4 30.45 -52.98 -16.59
N PHE A 5 30.93 -51.80 -16.20
CA PHE A 5 30.06 -50.63 -15.98
C PHE A 5 30.87 -49.32 -16.15
N PHE A 6 30.35 -48.47 -17.03
CA PHE A 6 30.86 -47.15 -17.40
C PHE A 6 30.70 -46.12 -16.26
N LEU A 7 31.74 -45.32 -16.00
CA LEU A 7 31.60 -43.98 -15.42
C LEU A 7 32.17 -43.00 -16.44
N ILE A 8 31.28 -42.49 -17.29
CA ILE A 8 31.54 -41.35 -18.17
C ILE A 8 31.55 -40.11 -17.28
N LEU A 9 32.71 -39.45 -17.20
CA LEU A 9 32.82 -38.07 -16.76
C LEU A 9 32.12 -37.19 -17.81
N ALA A 10 30.92 -36.69 -17.50
CA ALA A 10 30.27 -35.65 -18.26
C ALA A 10 30.20 -34.38 -17.40
N PHE A 11 30.84 -33.34 -17.91
CA PHE A 11 30.84 -31.97 -17.42
C PHE A 11 29.41 -31.43 -17.23
N CYS A 12 29.20 -30.65 -16.18
CA CYS A 12 28.31 -29.50 -16.28
C CYS A 12 28.91 -28.34 -15.47
N ASN A 13 29.49 -27.39 -16.19
CA ASN A 13 29.74 -26.04 -15.71
C ASN A 13 28.37 -25.40 -15.44
N GLY A 14 27.90 -25.51 -14.20
CA GLY A 14 26.76 -24.74 -13.72
C GLY A 14 27.25 -23.39 -13.24
N LEU A 15 27.32 -22.43 -14.18
CA LEU A 15 27.32 -21.01 -13.88
C LEU A 15 26.18 -20.75 -12.88
N GLY A 16 26.49 -20.14 -11.75
CA GLY A 16 25.51 -19.81 -10.71
C GLY A 16 24.30 -19.12 -11.32
N LEU A 17 23.12 -19.64 -10.98
CA LEU A 17 21.84 -19.00 -11.21
C LEU A 17 21.93 -17.56 -10.71
N LEU A 18 21.99 -16.61 -11.63
CA LEU A 18 21.66 -15.22 -11.35
C LEU A 18 20.21 -15.22 -10.86
N GLU A 19 20.01 -14.87 -9.60
CA GLU A 19 18.70 -14.48 -9.09
C GLU A 19 18.13 -13.43 -10.05
N SER A 20 16.96 -13.71 -10.61
CA SER A 20 16.25 -12.77 -11.47
C SER A 20 15.84 -11.57 -10.62
N SER A 21 16.67 -10.53 -10.61
CA SER A 21 16.26 -9.22 -10.13
C SER A 21 15.18 -8.73 -11.08
N SER A 22 13.92 -8.63 -10.63
CA SER A 22 12.85 -8.02 -11.42
C SER A 22 13.34 -6.69 -11.96
N ARG A 23 13.34 -6.57 -13.30
CA ARG A 23 13.80 -5.37 -14.01
C ARG A 23 12.68 -4.34 -14.14
N MET A 24 11.77 -4.34 -13.17
CA MET A 24 10.55 -3.55 -13.19
C MET A 24 10.16 -3.13 -11.78
N ARG A 25 9.62 -1.92 -11.66
CA ARG A 25 9.14 -1.37 -10.40
C ARG A 25 7.93 -0.47 -10.63
N LEU A 26 7.12 -0.33 -9.59
CA LEU A 26 6.06 0.67 -9.53
C LEU A 26 6.50 1.84 -8.65
N VAL A 27 6.46 3.05 -9.20
CA VAL A 27 6.94 4.27 -8.52
C VAL A 27 5.78 5.20 -8.19
N GLY A 28 5.81 5.75 -6.98
CA GLY A 28 4.92 6.83 -6.55
C GLY A 28 3.49 6.42 -6.21
N GLY A 29 3.16 5.12 -6.24
CA GLY A 29 1.90 4.62 -5.70
C GLY A 29 1.93 4.39 -4.19
N ARG A 30 0.76 4.10 -3.61
CA ARG A 30 0.55 3.99 -2.15
C ARG A 30 1.25 2.79 -1.53
N HIS A 31 1.48 1.75 -2.32
CA HIS A 31 2.15 0.51 -1.91
C HIS A 31 2.88 -0.10 -3.11
N ARG A 32 3.68 -1.14 -2.88
CA ARG A 32 4.51 -1.79 -3.92
C ARG A 32 3.74 -2.31 -5.15
N CYS A 33 2.44 -2.56 -5.02
CA CYS A 33 1.56 -3.10 -6.07
C CYS A 33 0.72 -2.04 -6.81
N GLU A 34 1.05 -0.76 -6.70
CA GLU A 34 0.44 0.32 -7.47
C GLU A 34 1.49 1.38 -7.78
N GLY A 35 1.46 1.98 -8.98
CA GLY A 35 2.35 3.08 -9.33
C GLY A 35 2.60 3.25 -10.82
N ARG A 36 3.43 4.24 -11.18
CA ARG A 36 3.97 4.40 -12.53
C ARG A 36 4.88 3.23 -12.83
N VAL A 37 4.72 2.62 -13.99
CA VAL A 37 5.52 1.49 -14.42
C VAL A 37 6.88 2.00 -14.91
N GLU A 38 7.94 1.51 -14.29
CA GLU A 38 9.31 1.75 -14.74
C GLU A 38 10.02 0.43 -14.96
N VAL A 39 10.78 0.33 -16.05
CA VAL A 39 11.58 -0.84 -16.41
C VAL A 39 13.06 -0.47 -16.50
N GLU A 40 13.93 -1.46 -16.31
CA GLU A 40 15.37 -1.34 -16.45
C GLU A 40 15.84 -2.03 -17.73
N ARG A 41 16.46 -1.26 -18.65
CA ARG A 41 17.10 -1.77 -19.86
C ARG A 41 18.53 -1.23 -19.91
N ASP A 42 19.51 -2.12 -20.10
CA ASP A 42 20.95 -1.80 -20.16
C ASP A 42 21.48 -0.96 -18.97
N GLY A 43 20.95 -1.24 -17.77
CA GLY A 43 21.33 -0.54 -16.53
C GLY A 43 20.78 0.87 -16.40
N GLN A 44 19.81 1.26 -17.24
CA GLN A 44 19.08 2.51 -17.15
C GLN A 44 17.61 2.26 -16.84
N TRP A 45 17.08 2.97 -15.85
CA TRP A 45 15.65 2.99 -15.54
C TRP A 45 14.93 4.00 -16.42
N GLY A 46 13.74 3.64 -16.87
CA GLY A 46 12.87 4.50 -17.65
C GLY A 46 11.43 4.07 -17.60
N THR A 47 10.56 4.90 -18.16
CA THR A 47 9.10 4.72 -18.10
C THR A 47 8.59 3.92 -19.29
N VAL A 48 7.33 3.54 -19.21
CA VAL A 48 6.58 2.82 -20.25
C VAL A 48 5.55 3.78 -20.83
N CYS A 49 5.36 3.84 -22.15
CA CYS A 49 4.29 4.64 -22.74
C CYS A 49 2.91 3.98 -22.55
N ASP A 50 1.87 4.78 -22.35
CA ASP A 50 0.49 4.33 -22.20
C ASP A 50 -0.26 4.10 -23.53
N ASP A 51 0.40 4.37 -24.66
CA ASP A 51 -0.08 3.99 -25.99
C ASP A 51 -0.23 2.47 -26.12
N GLY A 52 -1.47 2.04 -26.33
CA GLY A 52 -1.84 0.62 -26.40
C GLY A 52 -1.90 -0.10 -25.05
N TRP A 53 -1.58 0.59 -23.94
CA TRP A 53 -1.50 0.01 -22.60
C TRP A 53 -2.87 -0.43 -22.08
N ASP A 54 -3.01 -1.73 -21.82
CA ASP A 54 -4.26 -2.35 -21.41
C ASP A 54 -4.14 -3.25 -20.17
N MET A 55 -5.27 -3.88 -19.81
CA MET A 55 -5.34 -4.73 -18.62
C MET A 55 -4.49 -5.99 -18.70
N LYS A 56 -4.17 -6.50 -19.89
CA LYS A 56 -3.29 -7.66 -20.07
C LYS A 56 -1.83 -7.28 -19.82
N ASP A 57 -1.42 -6.07 -20.19
CA ASP A 57 -0.09 -5.56 -19.85
C ASP A 57 0.04 -5.42 -18.34
N VAL A 58 -0.98 -4.87 -17.68
CA VAL A 58 -1.03 -4.78 -16.22
C VAL A 58 -1.08 -6.17 -15.58
N GLU A 59 -1.71 -7.17 -16.18
CA GLU A 59 -1.71 -8.56 -15.66
C GLU A 59 -0.28 -9.14 -15.64
N VAL A 60 0.53 -8.86 -16.66
CA VAL A 60 1.95 -9.22 -16.67
C VAL A 60 2.71 -8.46 -15.58
N VAL A 61 2.50 -7.15 -15.45
CA VAL A 61 3.11 -6.34 -14.38
C VAL A 61 2.78 -6.89 -12.99
N CYS A 62 1.50 -7.16 -12.72
CA CYS A 62 1.05 -7.66 -11.43
C CYS A 62 1.59 -9.06 -11.15
N ARG A 63 1.66 -9.92 -12.16
CA ARG A 63 2.27 -11.25 -12.04
C ARG A 63 3.77 -11.16 -11.77
N GLU A 64 4.50 -10.36 -12.53
CA GLU A 64 5.96 -10.19 -12.38
C GLU A 64 6.32 -9.68 -10.97
N LEU A 65 5.49 -8.81 -10.38
CA LEU A 65 5.69 -8.29 -9.02
C LEU A 65 5.11 -9.19 -7.91
N GLY A 66 4.40 -10.27 -8.25
CA GLY A 66 3.69 -11.10 -7.27
C GLY A 66 2.56 -10.35 -6.55
N CYS A 67 1.88 -9.44 -7.24
CA CYS A 67 0.95 -8.46 -6.72
C CYS A 67 -0.53 -8.81 -6.98
N GLY A 68 -0.87 -10.09 -7.18
CA GLY A 68 -2.25 -10.51 -7.43
C GLY A 68 -2.74 -10.16 -8.84
N ALA A 69 -4.06 -10.01 -8.99
CA ALA A 69 -4.70 -9.74 -10.28
C ALA A 69 -4.59 -8.26 -10.69
N ALA A 70 -4.66 -7.97 -12.00
CA ALA A 70 -4.77 -6.59 -12.48
C ALA A 70 -6.13 -5.98 -12.12
N THR A 71 -6.14 -4.71 -11.68
CA THR A 71 -7.37 -3.98 -11.31
C THR A 71 -7.52 -2.62 -11.98
N GLY A 72 -6.48 -2.08 -12.64
CA GLY A 72 -6.62 -0.88 -13.45
C GLY A 72 -5.34 -0.43 -14.17
N THR A 73 -5.54 0.40 -15.19
CA THR A 73 -4.53 1.02 -16.07
C THR A 73 -4.49 2.56 -15.89
N PRO A 74 -4.12 3.07 -14.70
CA PRO A 74 -4.02 4.51 -14.47
C PRO A 74 -2.93 5.13 -15.34
N SER A 75 -3.07 6.40 -15.71
CA SER A 75 -1.93 7.17 -16.26
C SER A 75 -0.83 7.28 -15.20
N GLY A 76 0.41 7.08 -15.62
CA GLY A 76 1.64 7.23 -14.83
C GLY A 76 1.82 8.64 -14.27
N THR A 77 1.22 9.65 -14.91
CA THR A 77 1.21 11.05 -14.44
C THR A 77 0.49 11.25 -13.10
N LEU A 78 -0.38 10.30 -12.74
CA LEU A 78 -1.14 10.29 -11.50
C LEU A 78 -0.25 10.01 -10.29
N TYR A 79 0.91 9.38 -10.50
CA TYR A 79 1.87 9.03 -9.46
C TYR A 79 2.94 10.10 -9.31
N LYS A 80 3.17 10.52 -8.06
CA LYS A 80 4.12 11.58 -7.70
C LYS A 80 5.28 11.03 -6.85
N PRO A 81 6.54 11.40 -7.13
CA PRO A 81 6.98 12.39 -8.12
C PRO A 81 6.78 11.91 -9.55
N LEU A 82 6.58 12.86 -10.47
CA LEU A 82 6.59 12.58 -11.91
C LEU A 82 7.97 12.01 -12.30
N ALA A 83 8.04 11.35 -13.45
CA ALA A 83 9.33 10.99 -14.03
C ALA A 83 10.18 12.24 -14.24
N GLU A 84 11.49 12.09 -14.03
CA GLU A 84 12.43 13.19 -14.25
C GLU A 84 12.47 13.55 -15.73
N LYS A 85 12.66 14.82 -16.07
CA LYS A 85 12.56 15.28 -17.47
C LYS A 85 13.57 14.63 -18.42
N ASP A 86 14.69 14.16 -17.89
CA ASP A 86 15.77 13.49 -18.60
C ASP A 86 15.68 11.96 -18.55
N GLN A 87 14.74 11.41 -17.76
CA GLN A 87 14.42 10.00 -17.79
C GLN A 87 13.84 9.64 -19.17
N LYS A 88 14.15 8.45 -19.68
CA LYS A 88 13.64 8.02 -20.99
C LYS A 88 12.33 7.26 -20.83
N VAL A 89 11.44 7.40 -21.80
CA VAL A 89 10.42 6.39 -22.10
C VAL A 89 11.14 5.27 -22.85
N LEU A 90 11.27 4.08 -22.24
CA LEU A 90 12.14 3.00 -22.72
C LEU A 90 11.43 1.97 -23.59
N ILE A 91 10.13 1.78 -23.35
CA ILE A 91 9.28 0.84 -24.09
C ILE A 91 7.93 1.49 -24.34
N GLN A 92 7.32 1.11 -25.45
CA GLN A 92 6.04 1.62 -25.93
C GLN A 92 5.35 0.57 -26.81
N GLY A 93 4.06 0.79 -27.11
CA GLY A 93 3.28 -0.15 -27.92
C GLY A 93 3.33 -1.55 -27.32
N VAL A 94 3.34 -1.64 -25.99
CA VAL A 94 3.41 -2.92 -25.29
C VAL A 94 2.10 -3.64 -25.56
N SER A 95 2.20 -4.87 -26.07
CA SER A 95 1.03 -5.71 -26.34
C SER A 95 1.26 -7.11 -25.79
N CYS A 96 0.89 -7.29 -24.53
CA CYS A 96 0.95 -8.58 -23.87
C CYS A 96 -0.27 -9.45 -24.22
N SER A 97 -0.05 -10.76 -24.31
CA SER A 97 -1.14 -11.75 -24.28
C SER A 97 -1.78 -11.87 -22.89
N GLY A 98 -1.04 -11.47 -21.85
CA GLY A 98 -1.41 -11.59 -20.45
C GLY A 98 -0.84 -12.84 -19.79
N MET A 99 0.01 -13.62 -20.48
CA MET A 99 0.62 -14.88 -19.97
C MET A 99 2.15 -14.81 -19.82
N GLU A 100 2.77 -13.71 -20.24
CA GLU A 100 4.20 -13.46 -20.18
C GLU A 100 4.71 -13.42 -18.73
N SER A 101 5.90 -13.95 -18.46
CA SER A 101 6.47 -13.90 -17.10
C SER A 101 7.03 -12.52 -16.74
N GLU A 102 7.43 -11.74 -17.74
CA GLU A 102 8.07 -10.43 -17.58
C GLU A 102 7.54 -9.48 -18.67
N LEU A 103 7.37 -8.21 -18.32
CA LEU A 103 6.85 -7.19 -19.22
C LEU A 103 7.74 -6.99 -20.45
N ILE A 104 9.06 -7.13 -20.27
CA ILE A 104 10.05 -6.96 -21.34
C ILE A 104 9.97 -8.04 -22.43
N HIS A 105 9.23 -9.13 -22.19
CA HIS A 105 9.00 -10.21 -23.16
C HIS A 105 7.72 -10.04 -23.97
N CYS A 106 6.89 -9.04 -23.67
CA CYS A 106 5.73 -8.71 -24.51
C CYS A 106 6.17 -8.10 -25.84
N GLU A 107 5.31 -8.20 -26.85
CA GLU A 107 5.50 -7.53 -28.13
C GLU A 107 5.59 -6.01 -27.89
N GLN A 108 6.55 -5.35 -28.55
CA GLN A 108 6.91 -3.93 -28.36
C GLN A 108 7.23 -3.31 -29.71
N GLU A 109 7.01 -2.00 -29.84
CA GLU A 109 7.49 -1.23 -30.99
C GLU A 109 8.89 -0.67 -30.70
N GLU A 110 9.89 -0.99 -31.55
CA GLU A 110 11.30 -0.66 -31.27
C GLU A 110 11.73 0.77 -31.69
N ASP A 111 10.96 1.49 -32.53
CA ASP A 111 11.52 2.60 -33.33
C ASP A 111 10.70 3.92 -33.39
N VAL A 112 9.62 4.11 -32.62
CA VAL A 112 8.78 5.33 -32.72
C VAL A 112 8.54 6.00 -31.37
N PHE A 113 9.60 6.41 -30.65
CA PHE A 113 9.43 7.13 -29.37
C PHE A 113 8.91 8.57 -29.58
N ASP A 114 7.61 8.74 -29.78
CA ASP A 114 6.93 10.04 -29.78
C ASP A 114 6.22 10.36 -28.45
N CYS A 115 6.16 9.40 -27.53
CA CYS A 115 5.61 9.60 -26.20
C CYS A 115 6.46 10.55 -25.35
N SER A 116 5.75 11.35 -24.56
CA SER A 116 6.33 12.19 -23.51
C SER A 116 5.92 11.67 -22.12
N HIS A 117 6.48 12.23 -21.04
CA HIS A 117 6.08 11.83 -19.68
C HIS A 117 4.63 12.17 -19.30
N SER A 118 3.86 12.86 -20.15
CA SER A 118 2.41 12.93 -19.97
C SER A 118 1.68 11.62 -20.30
N GLU A 119 2.37 10.72 -21.00
CA GLU A 119 1.90 9.42 -21.50
C GLU A 119 2.65 8.28 -20.80
N ASP A 120 3.24 8.52 -19.64
CA ASP A 120 3.77 7.41 -18.84
C ASP A 120 2.61 6.50 -18.42
N ALA A 121 2.80 5.18 -18.46
CA ALA A 121 1.84 4.18 -18.04
C ALA A 121 1.91 3.92 -16.53
N GLY A 122 0.75 3.60 -15.95
CA GLY A 122 0.61 3.17 -14.57
C GLY A 122 -0.08 1.81 -14.48
N ALA A 123 0.15 1.15 -13.36
CA ALA A 123 -0.42 -0.16 -13.05
C ALA A 123 -1.02 -0.16 -11.65
N LYS A 124 -2.18 -0.81 -11.52
CA LYS A 124 -2.82 -1.06 -10.23
C LYS A 124 -3.21 -2.53 -10.11
N CYS A 125 -2.68 -3.20 -9.10
CA CYS A 125 -2.94 -4.60 -8.81
C CYS A 125 -3.82 -4.79 -7.58
N GLU A 126 -4.48 -5.94 -7.49
CA GLU A 126 -5.22 -6.40 -6.32
C GLU A 126 -4.21 -6.76 -5.21
N ILE A 127 -4.07 -5.93 -4.19
CA ILE A 127 -3.28 -6.31 -3.01
C ILE A 127 -3.94 -7.55 -2.41
N PRO A 128 -3.26 -8.71 -2.37
CA PRO A 128 -3.81 -9.83 -1.64
C PRO A 128 -3.83 -9.43 -0.15
N GLU A 129 -5.03 -9.29 0.44
CA GLU A 129 -5.25 -9.02 1.87
C GLU A 129 -4.69 -10.17 2.72
N THR A 130 -3.37 -10.19 2.85
CA THR A 130 -2.58 -11.28 3.44
C THR A 130 -1.96 -10.86 4.75
N VAL A 131 -1.87 -9.55 5.01
CA VAL A 131 -1.36 -8.94 6.24
C VAL A 131 -2.27 -7.77 6.62
N ARG A 132 -2.50 -7.58 7.92
CA ARG A 132 -3.18 -6.39 8.48
C ARG A 132 -2.65 -6.05 9.87
N LEU A 133 -2.86 -4.80 10.29
CA LEU A 133 -2.62 -4.35 11.67
C LEU A 133 -3.95 -4.16 12.39
N VAL A 134 -4.07 -4.69 13.61
CA VAL A 134 -5.31 -4.68 14.39
C VAL A 134 -5.07 -4.14 15.80
N GLY A 135 -6.04 -3.38 16.32
CA GLY A 135 -6.07 -2.96 17.73
C GLY A 135 -5.14 -1.79 18.07
N GLY A 136 -4.53 -1.16 17.07
CA GLY A 136 -3.80 0.10 17.26
C GLY A 136 -4.65 1.34 17.03
N PRO A 137 -4.05 2.53 17.28
CA PRO A 137 -4.73 3.81 17.18
C PRO A 137 -5.08 4.20 15.73
N ASP A 138 -4.37 3.65 14.75
CA ASP A 138 -4.53 3.92 13.33
C ASP A 138 -4.23 2.64 12.52
N HIS A 139 -4.34 2.74 11.20
CA HIS A 139 -4.16 1.60 10.28
C HIS A 139 -2.70 1.15 10.10
N CYS A 140 -1.74 1.96 10.54
CA CYS A 140 -0.30 1.74 10.42
C CYS A 140 0.37 1.37 11.75
N LYS A 141 -0.42 1.14 12.79
CA LYS A 141 0.02 0.68 14.10
C LYS A 141 -0.90 -0.43 14.59
N GLY A 142 -0.35 -1.52 15.11
CA GLY A 142 -1.18 -2.59 15.65
C GLY A 142 -0.50 -3.95 15.75
N ARG A 143 -1.29 -4.92 16.21
CA ARG A 143 -0.94 -6.33 16.19
C ARG A 143 -0.90 -6.83 14.74
N VAL A 144 0.15 -7.56 14.38
CA VAL A 144 0.28 -8.15 13.04
C VAL A 144 -0.57 -9.41 12.94
N GLU A 145 -1.47 -9.43 11.96
CA GLU A 145 -2.22 -10.62 11.59
C GLU A 145 -1.97 -10.97 10.12
N VAL A 146 -1.88 -12.28 9.85
CA VAL A 146 -1.71 -12.82 8.50
C VAL A 146 -2.88 -13.73 8.13
N LYS A 147 -3.23 -13.75 6.84
CA LYS A 147 -4.29 -14.62 6.31
C LYS A 147 -3.68 -15.89 5.74
N HIS A 148 -4.05 -17.05 6.30
CA HIS A 148 -3.64 -18.36 5.81
C HIS A 148 -4.86 -19.25 5.68
N GLN A 149 -5.02 -19.95 4.55
CA GLN A 149 -6.19 -20.80 4.27
C GLN A 149 -7.54 -20.09 4.53
N GLN A 150 -7.64 -18.82 4.10
CA GLN A 150 -8.80 -17.94 4.32
C GLN A 150 -9.14 -17.62 5.77
N GLN A 151 -8.27 -17.96 6.73
CA GLN A 151 -8.42 -17.64 8.15
C GLN A 151 -7.32 -16.67 8.62
N TRP A 152 -7.73 -15.63 9.32
CA TRP A 152 -6.80 -14.71 10.00
C TRP A 152 -6.22 -15.36 11.26
N GLY A 153 -4.92 -15.14 11.47
CA GLY A 153 -4.21 -15.55 12.66
C GLY A 153 -3.04 -14.61 12.94
N THR A 154 -2.48 -14.71 14.14
CA THR A 154 -1.46 -13.78 14.62
C THR A 154 -0.05 -14.24 14.28
N VAL A 155 0.93 -13.36 14.53
CA VAL A 155 2.36 -13.65 14.36
C VAL A 155 3.07 -13.57 15.71
N CYS A 156 3.79 -14.61 16.08
CA CYS A 156 4.56 -14.63 17.32
C CYS A 156 5.80 -13.71 17.26
N LYS A 157 6.12 -13.05 18.37
CA LYS A 157 7.29 -12.17 18.52
C LYS A 157 8.63 -12.92 18.47
N ALA A 158 8.63 -14.24 18.65
CA ALA A 158 9.83 -15.06 18.58
C ALA A 158 10.47 -14.94 17.18
N GLY A 159 11.75 -14.57 17.14
CA GLY A 159 12.51 -14.27 15.92
C GLY A 159 12.17 -12.93 15.25
N TRP A 160 11.13 -12.22 15.69
CA TRP A 160 10.71 -10.95 15.09
C TRP A 160 11.77 -9.87 15.25
N ASN A 161 12.03 -9.13 14.17
CA ASN A 161 13.05 -8.09 14.15
C ASN A 161 12.59 -6.84 13.38
N LEU A 162 13.39 -5.77 13.41
CA LEU A 162 13.09 -4.52 12.71
C LEU A 162 13.01 -4.70 11.19
N SER A 163 13.74 -5.65 10.60
CA SER A 163 13.66 -5.95 9.17
C SER A 163 12.30 -6.52 8.80
N ALA A 164 11.71 -7.39 9.62
CA ALA A 164 10.35 -7.89 9.44
C ALA A 164 9.30 -6.77 9.56
N ALA A 165 9.46 -5.87 10.53
CA ALA A 165 8.61 -4.69 10.64
C ALA A 165 8.69 -3.78 9.40
N LYS A 166 9.89 -3.60 8.81
CA LYS A 166 10.05 -2.85 7.55
C LYS A 166 9.29 -3.48 6.40
N VAL A 167 9.32 -4.81 6.28
CA VAL A 167 8.57 -5.55 5.26
C VAL A 167 7.07 -5.31 5.44
N VAL A 168 6.54 -5.44 6.66
CA VAL A 168 5.12 -5.17 6.95
C VAL A 168 4.73 -3.74 6.64
N CYS A 169 5.48 -2.75 7.12
CA CYS A 169 5.18 -1.34 6.88
C CYS A 169 5.19 -1.01 5.38
N ARG A 170 6.16 -1.55 4.62
CA ARG A 170 6.22 -1.38 3.16
C ARG A 170 5.06 -2.09 2.45
N GLN A 171 4.75 -3.33 2.86
CA GLN A 171 3.68 -4.12 2.26
C GLN A 171 2.32 -3.44 2.43
N LEU A 172 2.10 -2.79 3.59
CA LEU A 172 0.87 -2.06 3.91
C LEU A 172 0.84 -0.61 3.40
N GLY A 173 1.93 -0.10 2.81
CA GLY A 173 2.02 1.30 2.38
C GLY A 173 2.25 2.31 3.51
N CYS A 174 2.49 1.84 4.73
CA CYS A 174 2.63 2.63 5.95
C CYS A 174 4.00 3.31 6.15
N GLY A 175 4.78 3.50 5.10
CA GLY A 175 6.08 4.17 5.19
C GLY A 175 7.14 3.38 5.97
N ARG A 176 7.86 4.07 6.87
CA ARG A 176 9.04 3.52 7.57
C ARG A 176 8.64 2.80 8.85
N ALA A 177 9.25 1.66 9.14
CA ALA A 177 9.08 1.01 10.44
C ALA A 177 9.74 1.81 11.57
N ILE A 178 9.01 1.97 12.67
CA ILE A 178 9.50 2.58 13.91
C ILE A 178 9.97 1.47 14.84
N LEU A 179 11.16 1.64 15.42
CA LEU A 179 11.62 0.75 16.49
C LEU A 179 10.85 1.09 17.77
N THR A 180 9.87 0.25 18.11
CA THR A 180 9.05 0.41 19.32
C THR A 180 9.35 -0.68 20.34
N GLN A 181 9.31 -0.35 21.62
CA GLN A 181 9.36 -1.33 22.72
C GLN A 181 7.97 -1.89 23.04
N ARG A 182 6.92 -1.37 22.39
CA ARG A 182 5.55 -1.77 22.63
C ARG A 182 5.35 -3.22 22.21
N SER A 183 4.78 -4.01 23.11
CA SER A 183 4.33 -5.38 22.87
C SER A 183 2.81 -5.43 23.02
N CYS A 184 2.19 -6.52 22.55
CA CYS A 184 0.77 -6.74 22.82
C CYS A 184 0.51 -6.78 24.34
N ASN A 185 -0.63 -6.23 24.75
CA ASN A 185 -1.12 -6.28 26.13
C ASN A 185 -2.47 -7.02 26.15
N LYS A 186 -3.04 -7.28 27.33
CA LYS A 186 -4.30 -8.05 27.46
C LYS A 186 -5.46 -7.53 26.59
N ASP A 187 -5.48 -6.23 26.29
CA ASP A 187 -6.53 -5.60 25.48
C ASP A 187 -6.24 -5.68 23.96
N THR A 188 -4.99 -5.95 23.59
CA THR A 188 -4.53 -6.02 22.19
C THR A 188 -4.01 -7.39 21.78
N GLN A 189 -4.28 -8.44 22.57
CA GLN A 189 -4.05 -9.83 22.18
C GLN A 189 -4.98 -10.23 21.03
N GLY A 190 -4.47 -11.06 20.12
CA GLY A 190 -5.31 -11.69 19.12
C GLY A 190 -6.05 -12.90 19.67
N GLN A 191 -6.72 -13.59 18.76
CA GLN A 191 -7.47 -14.80 19.06
C GLN A 191 -7.29 -15.79 17.91
N GLY A 192 -7.54 -17.07 18.18
CA GLY A 192 -7.50 -18.12 17.18
C GLY A 192 -6.07 -18.63 16.92
N PRO A 193 -5.71 -18.97 15.67
CA PRO A 193 -4.41 -19.54 15.38
C PRO A 193 -3.29 -18.49 15.44
N ILE A 194 -2.14 -18.89 15.95
CA ILE A 194 -0.87 -18.18 15.74
C ILE A 194 -0.21 -18.83 14.53
N TRP A 195 -0.22 -18.13 13.38
CA TRP A 195 0.18 -18.74 12.11
C TRP A 195 1.68 -18.78 11.91
N LEU A 196 2.39 -17.69 12.25
CA LEU A 196 3.82 -17.55 12.01
C LEU A 196 4.58 -17.37 13.32
N SER A 197 5.81 -17.89 13.33
CA SER A 197 6.82 -17.72 14.39
C SER A 197 8.21 -17.81 13.77
N GLU A 198 9.23 -17.38 14.51
CA GLU A 198 10.62 -17.35 14.03
C GLU A 198 10.76 -16.62 12.69
N VAL A 199 10.00 -15.52 12.52
CA VAL A 199 9.97 -14.75 11.28
C VAL A 199 11.25 -13.94 11.16
N SER A 200 12.10 -14.31 10.22
CA SER A 200 13.38 -13.69 9.94
C SER A 200 13.40 -13.14 8.51
N CYS A 201 13.28 -11.82 8.40
CA CYS A 201 13.41 -11.09 7.14
C CYS A 201 14.79 -10.44 7.02
N SER A 202 15.31 -10.37 5.79
CA SER A 202 16.43 -9.51 5.39
C SER A 202 16.04 -8.03 5.37
N GLY A 203 14.76 -7.73 5.10
CA GLY A 203 14.19 -6.40 4.92
C GLY A 203 13.95 -6.03 3.45
N GLN A 204 14.35 -6.88 2.51
CA GLN A 204 14.18 -6.66 1.06
C GLN A 204 12.96 -7.39 0.49
N GLU A 205 12.34 -8.29 1.26
CA GLU A 205 11.21 -9.11 0.84
C GLU A 205 10.00 -8.28 0.41
N GLY A 206 9.31 -8.72 -0.64
CA GLY A 206 8.11 -8.04 -1.12
C GLY A 206 6.96 -8.14 -0.13
N ASN A 207 6.79 -9.31 0.47
CA ASN A 207 5.74 -9.62 1.42
C ASN A 207 6.29 -10.33 2.66
N LEU A 208 5.56 -10.26 3.76
CA LEU A 208 5.93 -10.95 5.00
C LEU A 208 6.03 -12.48 4.80
N GLN A 209 5.21 -13.03 3.91
CA GLN A 209 5.19 -14.47 3.59
C GLN A 209 6.45 -14.95 2.85
N ASP A 210 7.20 -14.03 2.25
CA ASP A 210 8.45 -14.35 1.54
C ASP A 210 9.64 -14.43 2.50
N CYS A 211 9.47 -14.00 3.76
CA CYS A 211 10.49 -14.13 4.77
C CYS A 211 10.63 -15.57 5.25
N SER A 212 11.86 -15.95 5.63
CA SER A 212 12.09 -17.21 6.33
C SER A 212 11.28 -17.24 7.61
N SER A 213 10.53 -18.32 7.84
CA SER A 213 9.71 -18.51 9.04
C SER A 213 9.59 -19.98 9.40
N GLY A 214 9.10 -20.25 10.61
CA GLY A 214 8.73 -21.60 11.03
C GLY A 214 7.54 -22.16 10.25
N LEU A 215 7.25 -23.45 10.44
CA LEU A 215 6.09 -24.08 9.80
C LEU A 215 4.77 -23.43 10.27
N TRP A 216 3.85 -23.21 9.33
CA TRP A 216 2.54 -22.60 9.60
C TRP A 216 1.80 -23.31 10.74
N GLY A 217 1.40 -22.54 11.76
CA GLY A 217 0.67 -23.05 12.93
C GLY A 217 1.48 -23.95 13.87
N LYS A 218 2.79 -24.11 13.65
CA LYS A 218 3.69 -24.86 14.54
C LYS A 218 4.57 -23.89 15.32
N ASN A 219 4.14 -23.58 16.53
CA ASN A 219 4.86 -22.78 17.50
C ASN A 219 4.45 -23.18 18.92
N ASN A 220 5.17 -22.68 19.91
CA ASN A 220 4.88 -22.84 21.33
C ASN A 220 4.45 -21.51 21.98
N CYS A 221 4.11 -20.51 21.16
CA CYS A 221 3.77 -19.18 21.64
C CYS A 221 2.34 -19.13 22.17
N THR A 222 2.08 -18.16 23.02
CA THR A 222 0.74 -17.75 23.45
C THR A 222 0.43 -16.33 22.99
N HIS A 223 -0.83 -15.89 23.06
CA HIS A 223 -1.22 -14.59 22.49
C HIS A 223 -0.61 -13.36 23.20
N ASP A 224 -0.09 -13.50 24.41
CA ASP A 224 0.76 -12.47 25.06
C ASP A 224 2.10 -12.26 24.34
N GLU A 225 2.42 -13.14 23.40
CA GLU A 225 3.58 -13.05 22.53
C GLU A 225 3.24 -12.62 21.10
N ASP A 226 2.00 -12.18 20.85
CA ASP A 226 1.63 -11.62 19.55
C ASP A 226 2.46 -10.36 19.25
N THR A 227 2.90 -10.27 18.00
CA THR A 227 3.77 -9.20 17.50
C THR A 227 2.99 -7.90 17.31
N TRP A 228 3.60 -6.80 17.74
CA TRP A 228 3.13 -5.44 17.49
C TRP A 228 4.07 -4.70 16.54
N VAL A 229 3.52 -3.95 15.59
CA VAL A 229 4.25 -3.12 14.64
C VAL A 229 3.74 -1.69 14.71
N GLU A 230 4.65 -0.74 14.66
CA GLU A 230 4.35 0.68 14.46
C GLU A 230 5.14 1.19 13.27
N CYS A 231 4.44 1.83 12.35
CA CYS A 231 5.03 2.50 11.22
C CYS A 231 4.88 4.02 11.38
N GLU A 232 5.78 4.76 10.75
CA GLU A 232 5.68 6.20 10.55
C GLU A 232 4.60 6.42 9.50
N ASP A 233 3.35 6.45 9.96
CA ASP A 233 2.19 6.69 9.11
C ASP A 233 2.38 8.05 8.42
N PRO A 234 2.62 8.08 7.10
CA PRO A 234 2.74 9.34 6.37
C PRO A 234 1.39 10.03 6.21
N PHE A 235 0.30 9.33 6.58
CA PHE A 235 -1.07 9.78 6.54
C PHE A 235 -1.66 9.89 7.95
N ASP A 236 -1.81 11.13 8.41
CA ASP A 236 -2.51 11.44 9.65
C ASP A 236 -3.72 12.32 9.32
N LEU A 237 -4.72 12.37 10.20
CA LEU A 237 -5.83 13.29 10.03
C LEU A 237 -6.24 13.95 11.34
N ARG A 238 -6.78 15.17 11.23
CA ARG A 238 -7.20 15.97 12.38
C ARG A 238 -8.38 16.86 12.03
N LEU A 239 -9.12 17.25 13.07
CA LEU A 239 -10.13 18.29 12.98
C LEU A 239 -9.59 19.58 13.59
N VAL A 240 -9.65 20.68 12.85
CA VAL A 240 -9.07 21.99 13.24
C VAL A 240 -10.16 23.06 13.31
N GLY A 241 -10.08 23.94 14.30
CA GLY A 241 -10.93 25.12 14.40
C GLY A 241 -12.31 24.88 15.02
N GLY A 242 -12.60 23.67 15.48
CA GLY A 242 -13.78 23.39 16.32
C GLY A 242 -13.48 23.46 17.81
N ASP A 243 -14.51 23.25 18.62
CA ASP A 243 -14.47 23.37 20.09
C ASP A 243 -13.80 22.16 20.79
N SER A 244 -13.43 21.12 20.03
CA SER A 244 -12.76 19.93 20.57
C SER A 244 -11.94 19.21 19.49
N ARG A 245 -11.15 18.20 19.90
CA ARG A 245 -10.38 17.35 18.96
C ARG A 245 -11.26 16.56 17.99
N CYS A 246 -12.56 16.50 18.26
CA CYS A 246 -13.57 15.75 17.54
C CYS A 246 -14.53 16.68 16.77
N SER A 247 -14.21 17.97 16.61
CA SER A 247 -14.97 18.87 15.73
C SER A 247 -14.06 19.87 15.00
N GLY A 248 -14.44 20.24 13.78
CA GLY A 248 -13.72 21.24 12.99
C GLY A 248 -13.61 20.89 11.51
N ARG A 249 -12.80 21.67 10.80
CA ARG A 249 -12.38 21.38 9.43
C ARG A 249 -11.49 20.14 9.40
N LEU A 250 -11.75 19.24 8.47
CA LEU A 250 -10.93 18.06 8.25
C LEU A 250 -9.65 18.43 7.49
N GLU A 251 -8.52 18.11 8.10
CA GLU A 251 -7.21 18.17 7.48
C GLU A 251 -6.55 16.80 7.51
N VAL A 252 -5.81 16.50 6.44
CA VAL A 252 -5.00 15.30 6.30
C VAL A 252 -3.54 15.67 6.10
N LEU A 253 -2.64 14.90 6.69
CA LEU A 253 -1.21 14.98 6.50
C LEU A 253 -0.85 14.12 5.31
N HIS A 254 -0.18 14.69 4.32
CA HIS A 254 0.38 13.93 3.22
C HIS A 254 1.74 14.53 2.85
N LYS A 255 2.77 13.67 2.74
CA LYS A 255 4.16 14.09 2.44
C LYS A 255 4.69 15.17 3.39
N GLY A 256 4.31 15.11 4.67
CA GLY A 256 4.77 16.05 5.70
C GLY A 256 4.09 17.42 5.68
N GLU A 257 3.09 17.63 4.83
CA GLU A 257 2.32 18.88 4.76
C GLU A 257 0.83 18.61 5.04
N TRP A 258 0.23 19.43 5.90
CA TRP A 258 -1.20 19.39 6.19
C TRP A 258 -2.01 20.11 5.11
N GLY A 259 -3.14 19.54 4.72
CA GLY A 259 -4.05 20.15 3.75
C GLY A 259 -5.49 19.69 3.95
N SER A 260 -6.43 20.38 3.31
CA SER A 260 -7.87 20.13 3.46
C SER A 260 -8.39 19.03 2.53
N VAL A 261 -9.67 18.67 2.74
CA VAL A 261 -10.41 17.67 1.94
C VAL A 261 -11.60 18.36 1.29
N CYS A 262 -11.85 18.13 0.01
CA CYS A 262 -13.01 18.66 -0.70
C CYS A 262 -14.30 17.90 -0.37
N ASP A 263 -15.44 18.60 -0.35
CA ASP A 263 -16.76 18.07 -0.02
C ASP A 263 -17.51 17.46 -1.22
N ASP A 264 -16.90 17.49 -2.42
CA ASP A 264 -17.35 16.74 -3.59
C ASP A 264 -17.38 15.24 -3.26
N GLY A 265 -18.58 14.66 -3.33
CA GLY A 265 -18.80 13.25 -2.99
C GLY A 265 -18.85 12.91 -1.50
N TRP A 266 -18.72 13.90 -0.61
CA TRP A 266 -18.66 13.68 0.83
C TRP A 266 -20.03 13.41 1.46
N GLY A 267 -20.16 12.30 2.18
CA GLY A 267 -21.39 11.85 2.82
C GLY A 267 -21.19 11.15 4.17
N GLU A 268 -22.20 10.40 4.59
CA GLU A 268 -22.27 9.77 5.93
C GLU A 268 -21.19 8.69 6.13
N ASN A 269 -20.87 7.93 5.08
CA ASN A 269 -19.88 6.86 5.16
C ASN A 269 -18.48 7.42 5.41
N GLU A 270 -18.13 8.52 4.74
CA GLU A 270 -16.84 9.20 4.91
C GLU A 270 -16.71 9.76 6.33
N GLU A 271 -17.76 10.43 6.83
CA GLU A 271 -17.79 10.92 8.21
C GLU A 271 -17.63 9.79 9.23
N GLN A 272 -18.27 8.64 9.01
CA GLN A 272 -18.15 7.47 9.88
C GLN A 272 -16.71 6.96 9.93
N VAL A 273 -16.04 6.85 8.78
CA VAL A 273 -14.64 6.41 8.69
C VAL A 273 -13.74 7.39 9.45
N VAL A 274 -13.90 8.69 9.27
CA VAL A 274 -13.09 9.72 9.97
C VAL A 274 -13.30 9.68 11.48
N CYS A 275 -14.55 9.64 11.95
CA CYS A 275 -14.83 9.62 13.40
C CYS A 275 -14.30 8.36 14.09
N LYS A 276 -14.33 7.23 13.37
CA LYS A 276 -13.74 5.97 13.81
C LYS A 276 -12.21 6.04 13.84
N GLN A 277 -11.58 6.59 12.79
CA GLN A 277 -10.13 6.77 12.70
C GLN A 277 -9.59 7.70 13.81
N LEU A 278 -10.32 8.78 14.15
CA LEU A 278 -9.97 9.67 15.27
C LEU A 278 -10.23 9.08 16.66
N GLY A 279 -10.87 7.90 16.74
CA GLY A 279 -11.33 7.33 17.99
C GLY A 279 -12.33 8.24 18.73
N CYS A 280 -13.09 9.05 18.00
CA CYS A 280 -14.02 10.03 18.58
C CYS A 280 -15.36 9.41 18.92
N GLY A 281 -15.93 8.55 18.05
CA GLY A 281 -17.24 7.96 18.26
C GLY A 281 -18.06 7.91 16.97
N GLU A 282 -19.36 8.16 17.07
CA GLU A 282 -20.27 8.24 15.91
C GLU A 282 -20.21 9.62 15.25
N SER A 283 -20.45 9.69 13.95
CA SER A 283 -20.54 10.94 13.19
C SER A 283 -21.84 11.69 13.47
N ILE A 284 -21.79 13.01 13.40
CA ILE A 284 -22.96 13.89 13.46
C ILE A 284 -23.08 14.62 12.12
N PHE A 285 -24.13 14.29 11.37
CA PHE A 285 -24.35 14.94 10.09
C PHE A 285 -24.82 16.39 10.29
N LEU A 286 -23.95 17.34 9.91
CA LEU A 286 -24.24 18.76 10.03
C LEU A 286 -24.85 19.31 8.74
N SER A 287 -25.81 20.23 8.89
CA SER A 287 -26.32 21.00 7.74
C SER A 287 -25.17 21.74 7.04
N ALA A 288 -25.25 21.93 5.72
CA ALA A 288 -24.24 22.65 4.95
C ALA A 288 -23.93 24.06 5.52
N LYS A 289 -24.90 24.71 6.17
CA LYS A 289 -24.70 26.00 6.85
C LYS A 289 -23.83 25.87 8.11
N ALA A 290 -24.02 24.80 8.89
CA ALA A 290 -23.23 24.54 10.08
C ALA A 290 -21.78 24.14 9.73
N ARG A 291 -21.58 23.36 8.67
CA ARG A 291 -20.24 23.00 8.16
C ARG A 291 -19.41 24.23 7.77
N ARG A 292 -20.00 25.18 7.04
CA ARG A 292 -19.33 26.44 6.66
C ARG A 292 -18.85 27.29 7.85
N ASN A 293 -19.45 27.15 9.02
CA ASN A 293 -19.07 27.92 10.22
C ASN A 293 -17.84 27.36 10.94
N LEU A 294 -17.43 26.12 10.64
CA LEU A 294 -16.25 25.47 11.24
C LEU A 294 -14.93 25.93 10.58
N GLY A 295 -15.01 26.89 9.64
CA GLY A 295 -13.89 27.64 9.10
C GLY A 295 -13.39 27.11 7.76
N LEU A 296 -13.15 28.04 6.82
CA LEU A 296 -12.48 27.76 5.56
C LEU A 296 -11.01 27.40 5.82
N GLY A 297 -10.49 26.43 5.08
CA GLY A 297 -9.06 26.16 5.08
C GLY A 297 -8.28 27.18 4.26
N GLY A 298 -6.98 26.95 4.21
CA GLY A 298 -6.04 27.64 3.34
C GLY A 298 -4.87 26.71 3.04
N GLY A 299 -4.18 26.95 1.93
CA GLY A 299 -3.05 26.12 1.52
C GLY A 299 -3.48 25.04 0.54
N ARG A 300 -3.02 23.80 0.75
CA ARG A 300 -3.23 22.71 -0.19
C ARG A 300 -4.54 21.96 0.11
N ILE A 301 -5.29 21.60 -0.93
CA ILE A 301 -6.38 20.62 -0.85
C ILE A 301 -5.80 19.28 -1.30
N TRP A 302 -5.86 18.27 -0.43
CA TRP A 302 -5.21 16.98 -0.65
C TRP A 302 -6.12 15.93 -1.25
N LEU A 303 -7.40 15.92 -0.87
CA LEU A 303 -8.35 14.90 -1.25
C LEU A 303 -9.59 15.50 -1.91
N ASP A 304 -10.11 14.77 -2.89
CA ASP A 304 -11.28 15.12 -3.71
C ASP A 304 -11.98 13.82 -4.17
N ASP A 305 -13.29 13.90 -4.43
CA ASP A 305 -14.18 12.78 -4.78
C ASP A 305 -14.01 11.56 -3.85
N VAL A 306 -13.96 11.79 -2.53
CA VAL A 306 -13.76 10.72 -1.54
C VAL A 306 -15.04 9.90 -1.40
N HIS A 307 -14.96 8.60 -1.62
CA HIS A 307 -16.06 7.64 -1.50
C HIS A 307 -15.61 6.41 -0.69
N CYS A 308 -16.24 6.24 0.44
CA CYS A 308 -16.11 5.15 1.39
C CYS A 308 -17.35 4.25 1.34
N SER A 309 -17.14 2.97 1.61
CA SER A 309 -18.21 2.01 1.90
C SER A 309 -18.69 2.08 3.36
N GLY A 310 -17.95 2.80 4.22
CA GLY A 310 -18.16 2.90 5.67
C GLY A 310 -17.47 1.80 6.48
N LYS A 311 -16.84 0.83 5.79
CA LYS A 311 -16.15 -0.31 6.43
C LYS A 311 -14.65 -0.08 6.62
N GLU A 312 -14.11 0.91 5.92
CA GLU A 312 -12.70 1.28 5.95
C GLU A 312 -12.25 1.60 7.39
N GLN A 313 -10.96 1.42 7.65
CA GLN A 313 -10.33 1.78 8.94
C GLN A 313 -9.63 3.14 8.86
N SER A 314 -9.30 3.60 7.66
CA SER A 314 -8.65 4.87 7.40
C SER A 314 -9.27 5.55 6.18
N LEU A 315 -9.38 6.87 6.19
CA LEU A 315 -9.89 7.66 5.06
C LEU A 315 -9.05 7.48 3.79
N GLU A 316 -7.74 7.24 3.92
CA GLU A 316 -6.87 6.93 2.77
C GLU A 316 -7.25 5.62 2.07
N GLN A 317 -7.95 4.68 2.74
CA GLN A 317 -8.40 3.44 2.10
C GLN A 317 -9.63 3.64 1.22
N CYS A 318 -10.34 4.75 1.38
CA CYS A 318 -11.49 5.06 0.57
C CYS A 318 -11.07 5.32 -0.88
N ARG A 319 -11.98 5.10 -1.81
CA ARG A 319 -11.76 5.50 -3.20
C ARG A 319 -11.73 7.02 -3.24
N HIS A 320 -10.67 7.60 -3.73
CA HIS A 320 -10.57 9.06 -3.88
C HIS A 320 -9.68 9.38 -5.08
N ARG A 321 -9.75 10.63 -5.56
CA ARG A 321 -8.80 11.13 -6.56
C ARG A 321 -7.36 11.13 -6.05
N PHE A 322 -6.41 11.27 -6.94
CA PHE A 322 -5.00 11.32 -6.57
C PHE A 322 -4.71 12.52 -5.68
N TRP A 323 -3.72 12.35 -4.80
CA TRP A 323 -3.31 13.36 -3.83
C TRP A 323 -3.02 14.71 -4.49
N GLY A 324 -3.77 15.73 -4.09
CA GLY A 324 -3.64 17.09 -4.59
C GLY A 324 -4.20 17.34 -5.99
N TYR A 325 -4.88 16.36 -6.59
CA TYR A 325 -5.64 16.54 -7.83
C TYR A 325 -7.11 16.80 -7.49
N HIS A 326 -7.54 18.05 -7.69
CA HIS A 326 -8.89 18.50 -7.37
C HIS A 326 -9.33 19.65 -8.28
N ASN A 327 -10.64 19.88 -8.40
CA ASN A 327 -11.22 21.07 -9.02
C ASN A 327 -11.84 22.05 -8.00
N CYS A 328 -11.64 21.78 -6.71
CA CYS A 328 -12.26 22.54 -5.63
C CYS A 328 -11.46 23.78 -5.21
N ASN A 329 -12.14 24.68 -4.49
CA ASN A 329 -11.55 25.77 -3.72
C ASN A 329 -11.92 25.62 -2.24
N HIS A 330 -11.31 26.42 -1.34
CA HIS A 330 -11.50 26.27 0.10
C HIS A 330 -12.92 26.52 0.64
N LYS A 331 -13.87 26.99 -0.19
CA LYS A 331 -15.30 27.03 0.18
C LYS A 331 -15.95 25.65 0.23
N GLU A 332 -15.31 24.69 -0.40
CA GLU A 332 -15.71 23.28 -0.52
C GLU A 332 -14.92 22.42 0.48
N ASP A 333 -14.17 23.02 1.42
CA ASP A 333 -13.47 22.24 2.44
C ASP A 333 -14.47 21.55 3.39
N VAL A 334 -14.24 20.27 3.63
CA VAL A 334 -15.00 19.45 4.56
C VAL A 334 -14.78 19.94 5.99
N ALA A 335 -15.89 20.07 6.72
CA ALA A 335 -15.88 20.22 8.16
C ALA A 335 -16.95 19.35 8.79
N MET A 336 -16.64 18.77 9.95
CA MET A 336 -17.46 17.75 10.59
C MET A 336 -17.31 17.73 12.11
N THR A 337 -18.22 17.02 12.76
CA THR A 337 -18.23 16.81 14.22
C THR A 337 -18.55 15.35 14.52
N CYS A 338 -17.84 14.78 15.48
CA CYS A 338 -18.09 13.45 16.03
C CYS A 338 -18.62 13.56 17.47
N LEU A 339 -19.44 12.61 17.89
CA LEU A 339 -19.85 12.44 19.28
C LEU A 339 -18.69 11.89 20.09
N GLU A 340 -18.08 12.70 20.95
CA GLU A 340 -17.04 12.22 21.87
C GLU A 340 -17.57 11.09 22.75
N LYS A 341 -16.91 9.93 22.70
CA LYS A 341 -17.10 8.87 23.69
C LYS A 341 -16.69 9.41 25.06
N THR A 342 -17.68 9.69 25.90
CA THR A 342 -17.43 9.90 27.34
C THR A 342 -16.83 8.61 27.90
N PRO A 343 -15.70 8.67 28.63
CA PRO A 343 -15.17 7.49 29.30
C PRO A 343 -16.25 6.94 30.24
N LYS A 344 -16.55 5.64 30.13
CA LYS A 344 -17.30 4.96 31.18
C LYS A 344 -16.41 4.96 32.43
N THR A 345 -16.75 5.83 33.38
CA THR A 345 -16.21 5.86 34.74
C THR A 345 -16.40 4.55 35.46
#